data_AF-W9CS86-F1
#
_entry.id   AF-W9CS86-F1
#
_cell.length_a   1.000
_cell.length_b   1.000
_cell.length_c   1.000
_cell.angle_alpha   90.00
_cell.angle_beta   90.00
_cell.angle_gamma   90.00
#
_symmetry.space_group_name_H-M   'P 1'
#
loop_
_entity.id
_entity.type
_entity.pdbx_description
1 polymer ?
#
loop_
_entity_poly.entity_id
_entity_poly.type
_entity_poly.pdbx_seq_one_letter_code
_entity_poly.pdbx_strand_id
1 'polypeptide(L)'
;MAPNHNSKPPPIGVQATAVVTGSFLTGAMVCLTGVVIPVFLNTDAESIHLLRHWARLYHYGHIYMPGLCVGTVGLYGYSALKGRTSKSQQWRTYAFAAAITIAMVPFTWIFMAPTNNILFGWEKMATTKTSGEELSSVQEVVVKWAWLHLARSVFPFIGAVLGFTGILQERHL
;
A
#
# COMPACT_ATOMS: atom_id res chain seq x y z
N MET A 1 25.71 32.16 -26.40
CA MET A 1 25.19 30.91 -27.00
C MET A 1 23.87 30.62 -26.30
N ALA A 2 22.73 30.92 -26.94
CA ALA A 2 21.42 30.72 -26.33
C ALA A 2 21.15 29.20 -26.18
N PRO A 3 20.58 28.73 -25.06
CA PRO A 3 20.21 27.34 -24.91
C PRO A 3 19.14 26.97 -25.94
N ASN A 4 19.37 25.87 -26.64
CA ASN A 4 18.56 25.38 -27.74
C ASN A 4 17.18 24.94 -27.20
N HIS A 5 16.13 25.69 -27.49
CA HIS A 5 14.79 25.55 -26.90
C HIS A 5 13.94 24.40 -27.49
N ASN A 6 14.56 23.50 -28.25
CA ASN A 6 13.87 22.51 -29.12
C ASN A 6 13.97 21.05 -28.65
N SER A 7 14.37 20.76 -27.41
CA SER A 7 14.29 19.38 -26.90
C SER A 7 12.85 19.06 -26.48
N LYS A 8 12.20 18.12 -27.17
CA LYS A 8 10.90 17.56 -26.73
C LYS A 8 11.05 17.04 -25.28
N PRO A 9 10.08 17.29 -24.39
CA PRO A 9 10.13 16.78 -23.03
C PRO A 9 10.23 15.25 -23.05
N PRO A 10 10.95 14.64 -22.09
CA PRO A 10 11.10 13.19 -22.04
C PRO A 10 9.74 12.50 -21.92
N PRO A 11 9.57 11.31 -22.52
CA PRO A 11 8.35 10.54 -22.38
C PRO A 11 8.14 10.16 -20.90
N ILE A 12 6.98 10.51 -20.36
CA ILE A 12 6.61 10.31 -18.95
C ILE A 12 5.85 8.99 -18.70
N GLY A 13 5.77 8.10 -19.69
CA GLY A 13 4.89 6.93 -19.62
C GLY A 13 5.17 6.03 -18.42
N VAL A 14 6.44 5.84 -18.06
CA VAL A 14 6.83 5.00 -16.93
C VAL A 14 6.50 5.68 -15.60
N GLN A 15 6.82 6.97 -15.48
CA GLN A 15 6.52 7.77 -14.29
C GLN A 15 5.00 7.84 -14.04
N ALA A 16 4.22 8.11 -15.09
CA ALA A 16 2.76 8.15 -15.03
C ALA A 16 2.19 6.78 -14.63
N THR A 17 2.71 5.69 -15.21
CA THR A 17 2.30 4.34 -14.81
C THR A 17 2.61 4.09 -13.33
N ALA A 18 3.77 4.51 -12.83
CA ALA A 18 4.12 4.37 -11.42
C ALA A 18 3.14 5.13 -10.50
N VAL A 19 2.77 6.35 -10.86
CA VAL A 19 1.78 7.15 -10.10
C VAL A 19 0.41 6.47 -10.11
N VAL A 20 -0.02 5.97 -11.26
CA VAL A 20 -1.31 5.27 -11.40
C VAL A 20 -1.32 3.99 -10.57
N THR A 21 -0.29 3.15 -10.64
CA THR A 21 -0.22 1.90 -9.87
C THR A 21 -0.12 2.16 -8.37
N GLY A 22 0.63 3.19 -7.94
CA GLY A 22 0.70 3.61 -6.54
C GLY A 22 -0.62 4.15 -6.01
N SER A 23 -1.32 4.95 -6.82
CA SER A 23 -2.66 5.48 -6.49
C SER A 23 -3.71 4.37 -6.42
N PHE A 24 -3.66 3.42 -7.36
CA PHE A 24 -4.53 2.26 -7.35
C PHE A 24 -4.26 1.37 -6.13
N LEU A 25 -2.99 1.13 -5.78
CA LEU A 25 -2.61 0.39 -4.58
C LEU A 25 -3.18 1.04 -3.31
N THR A 26 -2.97 2.35 -3.12
CA THR A 26 -3.51 3.02 -1.93
C THR A 26 -5.03 3.00 -1.91
N GLY A 27 -5.69 3.24 -3.05
CA GLY A 27 -7.15 3.19 -3.15
C GLY A 27 -7.72 1.82 -2.80
N ALA A 28 -7.12 0.75 -3.31
CA ALA A 28 -7.50 -0.62 -2.96
C ALA A 28 -7.31 -0.88 -1.46
N MET A 29 -6.19 -0.44 -0.87
CA MET A 29 -5.92 -0.61 0.56
C MET A 29 -6.90 0.16 1.46
N VAL A 30 -7.23 1.40 1.08
CA VAL A 30 -8.23 2.22 1.80
C VAL A 30 -9.62 1.64 1.65
N CYS A 31 -9.97 1.06 0.51
CA CYS A 31 -11.26 0.38 0.33
C CYS A 31 -11.42 -0.81 1.30
N LEU A 32 -10.37 -1.61 1.51
CA LEU A 32 -10.42 -2.72 2.47
C LEU A 32 -10.79 -2.23 3.88
N THR A 33 -10.18 -1.15 4.35
CA THR A 33 -10.39 -0.66 5.72
C THR A 33 -11.60 0.26 5.86
N GLY A 34 -11.90 1.07 4.85
CA GLY A 34 -12.98 2.06 4.88
C GLY A 34 -14.34 1.52 4.44
N VAL A 35 -14.39 0.38 3.74
CA VAL A 35 -15.64 -0.23 3.28
C VAL A 35 -15.76 -1.67 3.77
N VAL A 36 -14.77 -2.52 3.48
CA VAL A 36 -14.93 -3.96 3.72
C VAL A 36 -14.92 -4.32 5.21
N ILE A 37 -14.01 -3.75 6.01
CA ILE A 37 -14.00 -3.98 7.45
C ILE A 37 -15.31 -3.52 8.13
N PRO A 38 -15.84 -2.30 7.88
CA PRO A 38 -17.15 -1.91 8.41
C PRO A 38 -18.29 -2.86 8.04
N VAL A 39 -18.29 -3.41 6.82
CA VAL A 39 -19.28 -4.42 6.41
C VAL A 39 -19.16 -5.64 7.33
N PHE A 40 -17.97 -6.21 7.52
CA PHE A 40 -17.76 -7.36 8.40
C PHE A 40 -18.22 -7.08 9.84
N LEU A 41 -17.80 -5.94 10.41
CA LEU A 41 -18.14 -5.54 11.77
C LEU A 41 -19.66 -5.40 11.99
N ASN A 42 -20.40 -5.00 10.96
CA ASN A 42 -21.85 -4.82 11.03
C ASN A 42 -22.64 -6.09 10.72
N THR A 43 -22.11 -7.01 9.90
CA THR A 43 -22.85 -8.20 9.45
C THR A 43 -22.52 -9.47 10.21
N ASP A 44 -21.31 -9.57 10.79
CA ASP A 44 -20.89 -10.77 11.49
C ASP A 44 -21.41 -10.80 12.93
N ALA A 45 -22.37 -11.68 13.19
CA ALA A 45 -22.97 -11.89 14.52
C ALA A 45 -22.17 -12.86 15.40
N GLU A 46 -21.20 -13.58 14.84
CA GLU A 46 -20.37 -14.55 15.56
C GLU A 46 -18.88 -14.28 15.31
N SER A 47 -18.07 -14.45 16.36
CA SER A 47 -16.62 -14.18 16.31
C SER A 47 -15.90 -15.01 15.26
N ILE A 48 -16.31 -16.27 15.08
CA ILE A 48 -15.74 -17.17 14.07
C ILE A 48 -15.99 -16.70 12.63
N HIS A 49 -17.14 -16.08 12.34
CA HIS A 49 -17.44 -15.53 11.02
C HIS A 49 -16.56 -14.31 10.73
N LEU A 50 -16.45 -13.39 11.69
CA LEU A 50 -15.59 -12.22 11.59
C LEU A 50 -14.11 -12.59 11.38
N LEU A 51 -13.60 -13.56 12.15
CA LEU A 51 -12.24 -14.07 12.03
C LEU A 51 -11.99 -14.68 10.64
N ARG A 52 -12.93 -15.49 10.12
CA ARG A 52 -12.81 -16.10 8.80
C ARG A 52 -12.86 -15.08 7.67
N HIS A 53 -13.78 -14.10 7.74
CA HIS A 53 -13.86 -13.02 6.76
C HIS A 53 -12.58 -12.18 6.75
N TRP A 54 -12.09 -11.79 7.92
CA TRP A 54 -10.81 -11.09 8.04
C TRP A 54 -9.65 -11.92 7.48
N ALA A 55 -9.54 -13.21 7.83
CA ALA A 55 -8.47 -14.08 7.36
C ALA A 55 -8.50 -14.24 5.83
N ARG A 56 -9.70 -14.32 5.22
CA ARG A 56 -9.84 -14.37 3.76
C ARG A 56 -9.51 -13.03 3.09
N LEU A 57 -9.91 -11.91 3.70
CA LEU A 57 -9.51 -10.57 3.24
C LEU A 57 -7.98 -10.45 3.24
N TYR A 58 -7.32 -10.85 4.33
CA TYR A 58 -5.86 -10.88 4.41
C TYR A 58 -5.26 -11.79 3.34
N HIS A 59 -5.83 -12.98 3.14
CA HIS A 59 -5.35 -13.93 2.14
C HIS A 59 -5.35 -13.32 0.73
N TYR A 60 -6.41 -12.65 0.30
CA TYR A 60 -6.39 -12.00 -1.01
C TYR A 60 -5.46 -10.77 -1.04
N GLY A 61 -5.47 -9.95 0.02
CA GLY A 61 -4.60 -8.78 0.13
C GLY A 61 -3.11 -9.13 0.02
N HIS A 62 -2.64 -10.15 0.73
CA HIS A 62 -1.22 -10.53 0.73
C HIS A 62 -0.74 -11.18 -0.57
N ILE A 63 -1.65 -11.69 -1.42
CA ILE A 63 -1.29 -12.24 -2.73
C ILE A 63 -1.10 -11.10 -3.74
N TYR A 64 -2.08 -10.18 -3.83
CA TYR A 64 -2.10 -9.20 -4.91
C TYR A 64 -1.29 -7.93 -4.59
N MET A 65 -1.44 -7.38 -3.38
CA MET A 65 -0.91 -6.06 -3.06
C MET A 65 0.62 -5.98 -3.02
N PRO A 66 1.36 -7.00 -2.50
CA PRO A 66 2.82 -6.97 -2.55
C PRO A 66 3.36 -6.95 -3.97
N GLY A 67 2.75 -7.68 -4.90
CA GLY A 67 3.14 -7.66 -6.32
C GLY A 67 2.98 -6.27 -6.94
N LEU A 68 1.85 -5.61 -6.67
CA LEU A 68 1.61 -4.24 -7.13
C LEU A 68 2.56 -3.21 -6.49
N CYS A 69 2.90 -3.38 -5.20
CA CYS A 69 3.89 -2.56 -4.51
C CYS A 69 5.27 -2.68 -5.15
N VAL A 70 5.76 -3.91 -5.33
CA VAL A 70 7.06 -4.18 -5.96
C VAL A 70 7.10 -3.64 -7.39
N GLY A 71 6.03 -3.84 -8.17
CA GLY A 71 5.91 -3.27 -9.51
C GLY A 71 6.01 -1.74 -9.51
N THR A 72 5.26 -1.07 -8.63
CA THR A 72 5.28 0.40 -8.48
C THR A 72 6.67 0.91 -8.09
N VAL A 73 7.31 0.27 -7.09
CA VAL A 73 8.67 0.58 -6.65
C VAL A 73 9.68 0.39 -7.79
N GLY A 74 9.53 -0.68 -8.57
CA GLY A 74 10.36 -0.94 -9.75
C GLY A 74 10.24 0.16 -10.81
N LEU A 75 9.02 0.64 -11.10
CA LEU A 75 8.79 1.74 -12.04
C LEU A 75 9.41 3.05 -11.55
N TYR A 76 9.28 3.37 -10.26
CA TYR A 76 9.97 4.53 -9.67
C TYR A 76 11.49 4.37 -9.69
N GLY A 77 12.01 3.19 -9.34
CA GLY A 77 13.43 2.88 -9.39
C GLY A 77 14.00 3.02 -10.80
N TYR A 78 13.31 2.51 -11.81
CA TYR A 78 13.68 2.69 -13.21
C TYR A 78 13.71 4.18 -13.61
N SER A 79 12.68 4.93 -13.20
CA SER A 79 12.58 6.37 -13.47
C SER A 79 13.75 7.14 -12.83
N ALA A 80 14.10 6.79 -11.60
CA ALA A 80 15.25 7.36 -10.89
C ALA A 80 16.58 7.01 -11.59
N LEU A 81 16.81 5.75 -11.96
CA LEU A 81 18.02 5.32 -12.64
C LEU A 81 18.19 6.02 -14.00
N LYS A 82 17.12 6.05 -14.80
CA LYS A 82 17.11 6.75 -16.08
C LYS A 82 17.38 8.24 -15.92
N GLY A 83 16.70 8.89 -14.98
CA GLY A 83 16.92 10.31 -14.66
C GLY A 83 18.35 10.59 -14.24
N ARG A 84 18.97 9.72 -13.43
CA ARG A 84 20.36 9.86 -13.00
C ARG A 84 21.34 9.78 -14.17
N THR A 85 21.15 8.81 -15.07
CA THR A 85 21.98 8.66 -16.28
C THR A 85 21.86 9.86 -17.21
N SER A 86 20.66 10.42 -17.35
CA SER A 86 20.39 11.61 -18.17
C SER A 86 20.66 12.94 -17.45
N LYS A 87 21.21 12.93 -16.22
CA LYS A 87 21.46 14.11 -15.37
C LYS A 87 20.21 14.97 -15.10
N SER A 88 19.01 14.38 -15.10
CA SER A 88 17.76 15.05 -14.69
C SER A 88 17.79 15.36 -13.19
N GLN A 89 17.47 16.57 -12.78
CA GLN A 89 17.45 16.94 -11.36
C GLN A 89 16.41 16.14 -10.54
N GLN A 90 15.38 15.59 -11.19
CA GLN A 90 14.25 14.93 -10.53
C GLN A 90 14.46 13.45 -10.19
N TRP A 91 15.63 12.88 -10.52
CA TRP A 91 15.93 11.47 -10.21
C TRP A 91 15.78 11.17 -8.71
N ARG A 92 16.11 12.14 -7.84
CA ARG A 92 16.00 12.01 -6.38
C ARG A 92 14.55 11.87 -5.95
N THR A 93 13.63 12.63 -6.54
CA THR A 93 12.19 12.59 -6.23
C THR A 93 11.62 11.20 -6.46
N TYR A 94 11.95 10.57 -7.60
CA TYR A 94 11.52 9.21 -7.88
C TYR A 94 12.22 8.17 -6.99
N ALA A 95 13.49 8.37 -6.62
CA ALA A 95 14.17 7.50 -5.67
C ALA A 95 13.51 7.55 -4.28
N PHE A 96 13.13 8.75 -3.81
CA PHE A 96 12.37 8.92 -2.58
C PHE A 96 10.96 8.31 -2.68
N ALA A 97 10.28 8.45 -3.81
CA ALA A 97 8.98 7.82 -4.06
C ALA A 97 9.07 6.28 -3.97
N ALA A 98 10.11 5.68 -4.55
CA ALA A 98 10.38 4.25 -4.42
C ALA A 98 10.64 3.86 -2.96
N ALA A 99 11.51 4.59 -2.26
CA ALA A 99 11.91 4.31 -0.89
C ALA A 99 10.72 4.41 0.09
N ILE A 100 9.89 5.45 -0.01
CA ILE A 100 8.73 5.60 0.86
C ILE A 100 7.65 4.54 0.55
N THR A 101 7.45 4.20 -0.72
CA THR A 101 6.49 3.16 -1.10
C THR A 101 6.88 1.80 -0.51
N ILE A 102 8.15 1.41 -0.63
CA ILE A 102 8.61 0.12 -0.10
C ILE A 102 8.69 0.09 1.44
N ALA A 103 8.80 1.25 2.10
CA ALA A 103 8.82 1.35 3.56
C ALA A 103 7.52 0.83 4.23
N MET A 104 6.44 0.65 3.46
CA MET A 104 5.25 -0.03 3.96
C MET A 104 5.51 -1.50 4.35
N VAL A 105 6.54 -2.14 3.79
CA VAL A 105 6.92 -3.53 4.09
C VAL A 105 7.47 -3.67 5.52
N PRO A 106 8.55 -2.96 5.92
CA PRO A 106 9.02 -3.00 7.30
C PRO A 106 7.97 -2.49 8.29
N PHE A 107 7.12 -1.51 7.91
CA PHE A 107 5.97 -1.11 8.74
C PHE A 107 5.05 -2.31 9.05
N THR A 108 4.78 -3.15 8.05
CA THR A 108 3.93 -4.34 8.21
C THR A 108 4.54 -5.32 9.22
N TRP A 109 5.83 -5.61 9.10
CA TRP A 109 6.49 -6.55 10.00
C TRP A 109 6.58 -6.05 11.43
N ILE A 110 6.87 -4.76 11.62
CA ILE A 110 7.08 -4.18 12.95
C ILE A 110 5.74 -3.94 13.65
N PHE A 111 4.78 -3.31 12.97
CA PHE A 111 3.56 -2.81 13.61
C PHE A 111 2.33 -3.70 13.39
N MET A 112 2.22 -4.37 12.24
CA MET A 112 1.03 -5.16 11.91
C MET A 112 1.16 -6.65 12.24
N ALA A 113 2.36 -7.23 12.15
CA ALA A 113 2.55 -8.66 12.37
C ALA A 113 2.03 -9.16 13.73
N PRO A 114 2.22 -8.44 14.87
CA PRO A 114 1.64 -8.86 16.15
C PRO A 114 0.11 -8.98 16.09
N THR A 115 -0.56 -7.98 15.53
CA THR A 115 -2.02 -7.95 15.36
C THR A 115 -2.50 -9.07 14.43
N ASN A 116 -1.80 -9.30 13.31
CA ASN A 116 -2.12 -10.38 12.39
C ASN A 116 -2.02 -11.76 13.07
N ASN A 117 -0.96 -11.97 13.86
CA ASN A 117 -0.71 -13.24 14.53
C ASN A 117 -1.78 -13.54 15.59
N ILE A 118 -2.28 -12.52 16.29
CA ILE A 118 -3.41 -12.66 17.23
C ILE A 118 -4.65 -13.16 16.48
N LEU A 119 -5.04 -12.48 15.40
CA LEU A 119 -6.24 -12.81 14.64
C LEU A 119 -6.15 -14.20 13.98
N PHE A 120 -4.99 -14.58 13.44
CA PHE A 120 -4.77 -15.93 12.93
C PHE A 120 -4.78 -16.99 14.04
N GLY A 121 -4.23 -16.68 15.22
CA GLY A 121 -4.29 -17.57 16.37
C GLY A 121 -5.72 -17.86 16.81
N TRP A 122 -6.54 -16.81 16.91
CA TRP A 122 -7.96 -16.92 17.25
C TRP A 122 -8.76 -17.67 16.18
N GLU A 123 -8.54 -17.39 14.90
CA GLU A 123 -9.20 -18.12 13.80
C GLU A 123 -8.92 -19.62 13.87
N LYS A 124 -7.65 -19.99 14.11
CA LYS A 124 -7.24 -21.39 14.24
C LYS A 124 -7.93 -22.08 15.41
N MET A 125 -7.96 -21.45 16.59
CA MET A 125 -8.59 -22.02 17.79
C MET A 125 -10.10 -22.18 17.64
N ALA A 126 -10.76 -21.21 17.01
CA ALA A 126 -12.19 -21.25 16.71
C ALA A 126 -12.51 -22.38 15.72
N THR A 127 -11.69 -22.55 14.67
CA THR A 127 -11.87 -23.62 13.68
C THR A 127 -11.65 -25.02 14.28
N THR A 128 -10.73 -25.18 15.25
CA THR A 128 -10.51 -26.46 15.95
C THR A 128 -11.48 -26.72 17.11
N LYS A 129 -12.46 -25.82 17.34
CA LYS A 129 -13.40 -25.86 18.47
C LYS A 129 -12.70 -25.99 19.84
N THR A 130 -11.47 -25.48 19.93
CA THR A 130 -10.65 -25.57 21.15
C THR A 130 -11.03 -24.48 22.14
N SER A 131 -11.25 -23.27 21.63
CA SER A 131 -11.74 -22.11 22.36
C SER A 131 -12.24 -21.08 21.35
N GLY A 132 -13.23 -20.29 21.74
CA GLY A 132 -13.73 -19.17 20.96
C GLY A 132 -13.53 -17.88 21.75
N GLU A 133 -13.04 -16.85 21.09
CA GLU A 133 -12.98 -15.51 21.69
C GLU A 133 -14.31 -14.80 21.60
N GLU A 134 -14.55 -13.91 22.57
CA GLU A 134 -15.72 -13.04 22.56
C GLU A 134 -15.71 -12.13 21.32
N LEU A 135 -16.89 -11.93 20.73
CA LEU A 135 -17.05 -11.12 19.53
C LEU A 135 -16.52 -9.69 19.72
N SER A 136 -16.76 -9.08 20.87
CA SER A 136 -16.27 -7.74 21.23
C SER A 136 -14.74 -7.65 21.17
N SER A 137 -14.03 -8.64 21.73
CA SER A 137 -12.57 -8.72 21.69
C SER A 137 -12.05 -8.86 20.26
N VAL A 138 -12.70 -9.70 19.44
CA VAL A 138 -12.35 -9.84 18.02
C VAL A 138 -12.57 -8.53 17.26
N GLN A 139 -13.71 -7.87 17.48
CA GLN A 139 -14.03 -6.58 16.86
C GLN A 139 -12.98 -5.51 17.19
N GLU A 140 -12.57 -5.41 18.45
CA GLU A 140 -11.53 -4.45 18.88
C GLU A 140 -10.21 -4.65 18.13
N VAL A 141 -9.75 -5.91 18.02
CA VAL A 141 -8.50 -6.23 17.33
C VAL A 141 -8.62 -6.03 15.82
N VAL A 142 -9.78 -6.33 15.22
CA VAL A 142 -10.05 -6.03 13.80
C VAL A 142 -10.06 -4.53 13.52
N VAL A 143 -10.65 -3.72 14.42
CA VAL A 143 -10.62 -2.25 14.32
C VAL A 143 -9.19 -1.73 14.43
N LYS A 144 -8.40 -2.23 15.38
CA LYS A 144 -6.97 -1.91 15.49
C LYS A 144 -6.22 -2.27 14.22
N TRP A 145 -6.49 -3.45 13.64
CA TRP A 145 -5.90 -3.87 12.37
C TRP A 145 -6.25 -2.89 11.25
N ALA A 146 -7.51 -2.45 11.17
CA ALA A 146 -7.97 -1.53 10.13
C ALA A 146 -7.26 -0.17 10.22
N TRP A 147 -7.06 0.36 11.43
CA TRP A 147 -6.29 1.59 11.63
C TRP A 147 -4.83 1.46 11.23
N LEU A 148 -4.17 0.35 11.61
CA LEU A 148 -2.80 0.09 11.19
C LEU A 148 -2.68 -0.08 9.68
N HIS A 149 -3.65 -0.77 9.05
CA HIS A 149 -3.68 -0.96 7.61
C HIS A 149 -3.95 0.35 6.86
N LEU A 150 -4.78 1.24 7.41
CA LEU A 150 -4.98 2.59 6.89
C LEU A 150 -3.68 3.41 7.00
N ALA A 151 -2.97 3.37 8.13
CA ALA A 151 -1.67 4.00 8.26
C ALA A 151 -0.67 3.44 7.23
N ARG A 152 -0.70 2.12 6.96
CA ARG A 152 0.11 1.48 5.93
C ARG A 152 -0.20 1.99 4.52
N SER A 153 -1.45 2.35 4.20
CA SER A 153 -1.81 2.84 2.85
C SER A 153 -1.25 4.23 2.54
N VAL A 154 -0.84 4.98 3.58
CA VAL A 154 -0.23 6.31 3.43
C VAL A 154 1.12 6.23 2.69
N PHE A 155 1.87 5.15 2.85
CA PHE A 155 3.18 4.99 2.20
C PHE A 155 3.12 5.02 0.66
N PRO A 156 2.33 4.17 -0.03
CA PRO A 156 2.16 4.27 -1.48
C PRO A 156 1.42 5.56 -1.91
N PHE A 157 0.60 6.16 -1.04
CA PHE A 157 -0.01 7.46 -1.32
C PHE A 157 1.04 8.59 -1.38
N ILE A 158 1.92 8.70 -0.39
CA ILE A 158 3.03 9.66 -0.42
C ILE A 158 3.93 9.38 -1.63
N GLY A 159 4.20 8.11 -1.93
CA GLY A 159 4.92 7.71 -3.14
C GLY A 159 4.26 8.25 -4.42
N ALA A 160 2.94 8.08 -4.55
CA ALA A 160 2.16 8.60 -5.68
C ALA A 160 2.21 10.12 -5.78
N VAL A 161 2.07 10.84 -4.66
CA VAL A 161 2.18 12.30 -4.61
C VAL A 161 3.58 12.75 -5.05
N LEU A 162 4.64 12.15 -4.51
CA LEU A 162 6.02 12.45 -4.91
C LEU A 162 6.25 12.18 -6.40
N GLY A 163 5.80 11.02 -6.89
CA GLY A 163 5.87 10.68 -8.31
C GLY A 163 5.15 11.70 -9.19
N PHE A 164 3.95 12.13 -8.78
CA PHE A 164 3.18 13.14 -9.51
C PHE A 164 3.90 14.50 -9.50
N THR A 165 4.43 14.93 -8.35
CA THR A 165 5.23 16.17 -8.28
C THR A 165 6.48 16.10 -9.16
N GLY A 166 7.16 14.95 -9.21
CA GLY A 166 8.30 14.74 -10.10
C GLY A 166 7.93 14.90 -11.57
N ILE A 167 6.76 14.37 -11.98
CA ILE A 167 6.25 14.54 -13.35
C ILE A 167 5.99 16.03 -13.63
N LEU A 168 5.33 16.75 -12.72
CA LEU A 168 5.05 18.18 -12.92
C LEU A 168 6.33 18.99 -13.07
N GLN A 169 7.34 18.73 -12.22
CA GLN A 169 8.64 19.40 -12.27
C GLN A 169 9.44 19.08 -13.54
N GLU A 170 9.29 17.88 -14.11
CA GLU A 170 9.88 17.53 -15.42
C GLU A 170 9.18 18.19 -16.60
N ARG A 171 7.94 18.68 -16.41
CA ARG A 171 7.07 19.22 -17.46
C ARG A 171 6.87 20.73 -17.40
N HIS A 172 7.57 21.41 -16.49
CA HIS A 172 7.55 22.86 -16.31
C HIS A 172 6.21 23.43 -15.80
N LEU A 173 5.95 23.18 -14.52
CA LEU A 173 5.98 24.29 -13.55
C LEU A 173 7.41 24.45 -13.00
#